data_AF-A0A166DH05-F1
#
_entry.id   AF-A0A166DH05-F1
#
_cell.length_a   1.000
_cell.length_b   1.000
_cell.length_c   1.000
_cell.angle_alpha   90.00
_cell.angle_beta   90.00
_cell.angle_gamma   90.00
#
_symmetry.space_group_name_H-M   'P 1'
#
loop_
_entity.id
_entity.type
_entity.pdbx_description
1 polymer ?
#
loop_
_entity_poly.entity_id
_entity_poly.type
_entity_poly.pdbx_seq_one_letter_code
_entity_poly.pdbx_strand_id
1 'polypeptide(L)'
;MQDFIGLLIQSSNMKWSRLESLVSLVVRGRETELLNDMSDFIGNPSAVRDHACYLRVLDFFAQLIPLLPLNFTVSHSFDMFHILDLFDQYGPYRQTWRKHSDTIMFYLNHGAFERLDWQGVHVSMPLKFFKYCANEPERMAQWPEYERASEETRIDAQRYLDRLNARDAPEPNTLQASGSNAAPPSAVPNQPMSIRRIIESLSPRRRRGLSGLRADHNSEPQSMVHISEQDEGDSTALHLRMT
;
A
#
# COMPACT_ATOMS: atom_id res chain seq x y z
N MET A 1 2.45 -25.08 -5.55
CA MET A 1 2.81 -24.62 -4.17
C MET A 1 2.13 -23.31 -3.85
N GLN A 2 2.19 -22.36 -4.78
CA GLN A 2 1.35 -21.16 -4.83
C GLN A 2 -0.11 -21.45 -4.44
N ASP A 3 -0.76 -22.45 -5.05
CA ASP A 3 -2.16 -22.79 -4.73
C ASP A 3 -2.40 -23.11 -3.26
N PHE A 4 -1.47 -23.82 -2.61
CA PHE A 4 -1.59 -24.17 -1.21
C PHE A 4 -1.49 -22.92 -0.32
N ILE A 5 -0.48 -22.08 -0.54
CA ILE A 5 -0.29 -20.84 0.23
C ILE A 5 -1.42 -19.85 -0.05
N GLY A 6 -1.84 -19.70 -1.31
CA GLY A 6 -2.98 -18.89 -1.70
C GLY A 6 -4.27 -19.35 -1.02
N LEU A 7 -4.53 -20.67 -0.95
CA LEU A 7 -5.67 -21.22 -0.21
C LEU A 7 -5.59 -20.92 1.29
N LEU A 8 -4.41 -21.05 1.90
CA LEU A 8 -4.23 -20.70 3.31
C LEU A 8 -4.50 -19.21 3.57
N ILE A 9 -4.03 -18.33 2.69
CA ILE A 9 -4.24 -16.88 2.81
C ILE A 9 -5.73 -16.53 2.63
N GLN A 10 -6.39 -17.08 1.61
CA GLN A 10 -7.77 -16.76 1.24
C GLN A 10 -8.82 -17.38 2.15
N SER A 11 -8.62 -18.64 2.54
CA SER A 11 -9.71 -19.47 3.09
C SER A 11 -9.50 -19.83 4.57
N SER A 12 -8.32 -19.57 5.12
CA SER A 12 -8.07 -19.87 6.54
C SER A 12 -8.67 -18.80 7.44
N ASN A 13 -9.54 -19.22 8.35
CA ASN A 13 -9.97 -18.39 9.48
C ASN A 13 -8.95 -18.36 10.62
N MET A 14 -7.80 -19.01 10.46
CA MET A 14 -6.75 -19.03 11.49
C MET A 14 -5.96 -17.71 11.49
N LYS A 15 -5.48 -17.35 12.69
CA LYS A 15 -4.49 -16.27 12.85
C LYS A 15 -3.18 -16.68 12.17
N TRP A 16 -2.48 -15.72 11.57
CA TRP A 16 -1.21 -15.98 10.88
C TRP A 16 -0.19 -16.72 11.75
N SER A 17 -0.12 -16.39 13.04
CA SER A 17 0.79 -17.04 14.00
C SER A 17 0.61 -18.57 14.11
N ARG A 18 -0.56 -19.11 13.74
CA ARG A 18 -0.77 -20.57 13.69
C ARG A 18 -0.33 -21.18 12.36
N LEU A 19 -0.35 -20.39 11.29
CA LEU A 19 0.06 -20.80 9.95
C LEU A 19 1.57 -20.65 9.74
N GLU A 20 2.20 -19.72 10.46
CA GLU A 20 3.60 -19.33 10.31
C GLU A 20 4.55 -20.53 10.29
N SER A 21 4.46 -21.45 11.27
CA SER A 21 5.34 -22.62 11.32
C SER A 21 5.15 -23.56 10.13
N LEU A 22 3.90 -23.75 9.69
CA LEU A 22 3.58 -24.58 8.52
C LEU A 22 4.09 -23.94 7.23
N VAL A 23 3.86 -22.64 7.07
CA VAL A 23 4.33 -21.86 5.92
C VAL A 23 5.85 -21.87 5.88
N SER A 24 6.53 -21.63 7.00
CA SER A 24 8.01 -21.70 7.08
C SER A 24 8.56 -23.05 6.60
N LEU A 25 7.94 -24.16 6.99
CA LEU A 25 8.36 -25.49 6.56
C LEU A 25 8.22 -25.70 5.04
N VAL A 26 7.16 -25.18 4.45
CA VAL A 26 6.86 -25.34 3.01
C VAL A 26 7.73 -24.42 2.16
N VAL A 27 7.96 -23.19 2.64
CA VAL A 27 8.71 -22.12 1.96
C VAL A 27 10.21 -22.40 1.92
N ARG A 28 10.74 -23.07 2.95
CA ARG A 28 12.19 -23.19 3.16
C ARG A 28 12.96 -23.62 1.91
N GLY A 29 13.90 -22.78 1.48
CA GLY A 29 14.76 -23.01 0.32
C GLY A 29 14.13 -22.66 -1.03
N ARG A 30 12.93 -22.05 -1.05
CA ARG A 30 12.19 -21.62 -2.25
C ARG A 30 11.53 -20.24 -2.07
N GLU A 31 12.09 -19.41 -1.21
CA GLU A 31 11.54 -18.13 -0.81
C GLU A 31 11.34 -17.19 -2.02
N THR A 32 12.36 -17.09 -2.87
CA THR A 32 12.36 -16.21 -4.04
C THR A 32 11.45 -16.73 -5.15
N GLU A 33 11.46 -18.04 -5.39
CA GLU A 33 10.54 -18.71 -6.33
C GLU A 33 9.09 -18.47 -5.91
N LEU A 34 8.78 -18.68 -4.63
CA LEU A 34 7.44 -18.50 -4.12
C LEU A 34 6.99 -17.04 -4.17
N LEU A 35 7.88 -16.08 -3.89
CA LEU A 35 7.55 -14.66 -4.03
C LEU A 35 7.19 -14.31 -5.49
N ASN A 36 7.91 -14.88 -6.46
CA ASN A 36 7.61 -14.71 -7.87
C ASN A 36 6.26 -15.34 -8.22
N ASP A 37 6.00 -16.57 -7.80
CA ASP A 37 4.71 -17.25 -7.99
C ASP A 37 3.56 -16.44 -7.37
N MET A 38 3.80 -15.82 -6.21
CA MET A 38 2.80 -15.00 -5.52
C MET A 38 2.54 -13.66 -6.21
N SER A 39 3.35 -13.26 -7.19
CA SER A 39 3.11 -12.02 -7.96
C SER A 39 1.77 -12.08 -8.69
N ASP A 40 1.44 -13.21 -9.30
CA ASP A 40 0.16 -13.40 -10.00
C ASP A 40 -1.03 -13.41 -9.03
N PHE A 41 -0.83 -13.97 -7.83
CA PHE A 41 -1.86 -13.96 -6.79
C PHE A 41 -2.18 -12.53 -6.36
N ILE A 42 -1.16 -11.68 -6.19
CA ILE A 42 -1.33 -10.31 -5.71
C ILE A 42 -1.75 -9.36 -6.81
N GLY A 43 -1.29 -9.59 -8.04
CA GLY A 43 -1.75 -8.86 -9.21
C GLY A 43 -3.21 -9.12 -9.55
N ASN A 44 -3.86 -10.13 -8.95
CA ASN A 44 -5.25 -10.46 -9.16
C ASN A 44 -6.16 -9.82 -8.09
N PRO A 45 -6.99 -8.81 -8.45
CA PRO A 45 -7.88 -8.14 -7.49
C PRO A 45 -8.91 -9.05 -6.84
N SER A 46 -9.27 -10.16 -7.48
CA SER A 46 -10.23 -11.13 -6.94
C SER A 46 -9.63 -12.08 -5.90
N ALA A 47 -8.30 -12.14 -5.80
CA ALA A 47 -7.61 -13.03 -4.89
C ALA A 47 -7.62 -12.52 -3.45
N VAL A 48 -7.66 -11.20 -3.24
CA VAL A 48 -7.73 -10.59 -1.90
C VAL A 48 -9.15 -10.10 -1.66
N ARG A 49 -9.97 -10.95 -1.02
CA ARG A 49 -11.42 -10.75 -0.91
C ARG A 49 -11.84 -9.77 0.17
N ASP A 50 -11.04 -9.65 1.22
CA ASP A 50 -11.35 -8.85 2.40
C ASP A 50 -10.09 -8.34 3.11
N HIS A 51 -10.31 -7.50 4.13
CA HIS A 51 -9.24 -6.92 4.93
C HIS A 51 -8.40 -7.97 5.65
N ALA A 52 -9.01 -9.06 6.14
CA ALA A 52 -8.27 -10.12 6.85
C ALA A 52 -7.33 -10.87 5.91
N CYS A 53 -7.76 -11.14 4.68
CA CYS A 53 -6.95 -11.71 3.61
C CYS A 53 -5.74 -10.81 3.29
N TYR A 54 -5.97 -9.50 3.15
CA TYR A 54 -4.89 -8.53 2.93
C TYR A 54 -3.85 -8.55 4.05
N LEU A 55 -4.27 -8.53 5.33
CA LEU A 55 -3.35 -8.57 6.46
C LEU A 55 -2.53 -9.86 6.47
N ARG A 56 -3.10 -11.01 6.07
CA ARG A 56 -2.38 -12.28 5.93
C ARG A 56 -1.35 -12.25 4.79
N VAL A 57 -1.65 -11.61 3.66
CA VAL A 57 -0.67 -11.41 2.58
C VAL A 57 0.54 -10.63 3.09
N LEU A 58 0.30 -9.55 3.85
CA LEU A 58 1.40 -8.77 4.43
C LEU A 58 2.16 -9.53 5.52
N ASP A 59 1.47 -10.32 6.33
CA ASP A 59 2.12 -11.17 7.32
C ASP A 59 3.01 -12.25 6.68
N PHE A 60 2.53 -12.83 5.58
CA PHE A 60 3.31 -13.76 4.75
C PHE A 60 4.57 -13.10 4.19
N PHE A 61 4.42 -11.92 3.61
CA PHE A 61 5.54 -11.14 3.10
C PHE A 61 6.56 -10.78 4.17
N ALA A 62 6.11 -10.31 5.33
CA ALA A 62 6.98 -10.01 6.46
C ALA A 62 7.79 -11.24 6.89
N GLN A 63 7.19 -12.43 6.84
CA GLN A 63 7.86 -13.69 7.16
C GLN A 63 8.90 -14.12 6.12
N LEU A 64 8.73 -13.74 4.85
CA LEU A 64 9.71 -14.03 3.81
C LEU A 64 10.98 -13.20 3.97
N ILE A 65 10.87 -11.93 4.36
CA ILE A 65 12.00 -10.98 4.46
C ILE A 65 13.27 -11.59 5.09
N PRO A 66 13.24 -12.17 6.32
CA PRO A 66 14.45 -12.70 6.95
C PRO A 66 15.05 -13.92 6.24
N LEU A 67 14.33 -14.53 5.31
CA LEU A 67 14.76 -15.72 4.57
C LEU A 67 15.30 -15.36 3.17
N LEU A 68 15.18 -14.09 2.75
CA LEU A 68 15.66 -13.65 1.44
C LEU A 68 17.19 -13.43 1.44
N PRO A 69 17.85 -13.61 0.28
CA PRO A 69 19.26 -13.27 0.14
C PRO A 69 19.54 -11.79 0.44
N LEU A 70 20.72 -11.46 0.94
CA LEU A 70 21.10 -10.08 1.27
C LEU A 70 21.05 -9.12 0.05
N ASN A 71 21.36 -9.64 -1.14
CA ASN A 71 21.33 -8.90 -2.41
C ASN A 71 20.03 -9.11 -3.19
N PHE A 72 18.96 -9.49 -2.49
CA PHE A 72 17.66 -9.75 -3.09
C PHE A 72 17.14 -8.52 -3.86
N THR A 73 16.39 -8.78 -4.93
CA THR A 73 15.63 -7.76 -5.66
C THR A 73 14.38 -8.47 -6.17
N VAL A 74 13.23 -7.81 -6.12
CA VAL A 74 11.98 -8.40 -6.61
C VAL A 74 12.07 -8.72 -8.11
N SER A 75 11.39 -9.75 -8.61
CA SER A 75 11.31 -10.06 -10.07
C SER A 75 10.41 -9.09 -10.80
N HIS A 76 10.67 -8.78 -12.08
CA HIS A 76 9.92 -7.80 -12.90
C HIS A 76 8.39 -7.94 -12.88
N SER A 77 7.87 -9.15 -12.65
CA SER A 77 6.43 -9.43 -12.53
C SER A 77 5.82 -9.01 -11.18
N PHE A 78 6.65 -8.76 -10.18
CA PHE A 78 6.22 -8.39 -8.83
C PHE A 78 5.84 -6.91 -8.80
N ASP A 79 4.53 -6.68 -8.65
CA ASP A 79 3.93 -5.36 -8.58
C ASP A 79 3.27 -5.13 -7.21
N MET A 80 3.73 -4.11 -6.49
CA MET A 80 3.19 -3.69 -5.19
C MET A 80 1.97 -2.77 -5.32
N PHE A 81 1.58 -2.40 -6.54
CA PHE A 81 0.48 -1.49 -6.79
C PHE A 81 -0.82 -1.98 -6.12
N HIS A 82 -1.19 -3.25 -6.29
CA HIS A 82 -2.42 -3.77 -5.69
C HIS A 82 -2.39 -3.79 -4.15
N ILE A 83 -1.21 -4.00 -3.55
CA ILE A 83 -1.05 -3.92 -2.09
C ILE A 83 -1.26 -2.48 -1.58
N LEU A 84 -0.81 -1.49 -2.36
CA LEU A 84 -1.01 -0.07 -2.06
C LEU A 84 -2.45 0.40 -2.30
N ASP A 85 -3.14 -0.17 -3.29
CA ASP A 85 -4.57 0.03 -3.51
C ASP A 85 -5.40 -0.52 -2.33
N LEU A 86 -5.11 -1.76 -1.90
CA LEU A 86 -5.73 -2.35 -0.71
C LEU A 86 -5.43 -1.54 0.56
N PHE A 87 -4.22 -0.97 0.68
CA PHE A 87 -3.90 -0.02 1.74
C PHE A 87 -4.77 1.25 1.66
N ASP A 88 -4.96 1.81 0.47
CA ASP A 88 -5.81 3.00 0.29
C ASP A 88 -7.25 2.74 0.76
N GLN A 89 -7.75 1.54 0.46
CA GLN A 89 -9.10 1.07 0.80
C GLN A 89 -9.28 0.81 2.31
N TYR A 90 -8.38 0.05 2.93
CA TYR A 90 -8.56 -0.39 4.33
C TYR A 90 -7.86 0.51 5.36
N GLY A 91 -6.81 1.22 4.94
CA GLY A 91 -5.98 2.05 5.80
C GLY A 91 -5.07 1.26 6.75
N PRO A 92 -4.33 1.96 7.63
CA PRO A 92 -3.42 1.33 8.58
C PRO A 92 -4.18 0.61 9.70
N TYR A 93 -3.82 -0.64 9.97
CA TYR A 93 -4.31 -1.38 11.13
C TYR A 93 -3.34 -1.22 12.31
N ARG A 94 -3.78 -0.53 13.37
CA ARG A 94 -2.95 -0.08 14.50
C ARG A 94 -1.98 -1.15 15.05
N GLN A 95 -2.47 -2.36 15.30
CA GLN A 95 -1.67 -3.41 15.95
C GLN A 95 -0.58 -4.01 15.06
N THR A 96 -0.71 -3.91 13.74
CA THR A 96 0.25 -4.47 12.77
C THR A 96 0.91 -3.41 11.91
N TRP A 97 0.54 -2.13 12.09
CA TRP A 97 0.94 -1.05 11.20
C TRP A 97 2.43 -0.98 11.03
N ARG A 98 3.20 -0.91 12.12
CA ARG A 98 4.67 -0.87 12.07
C ARG A 98 5.25 -2.00 11.22
N LYS A 99 4.87 -3.25 11.54
CA LYS A 99 5.31 -4.44 10.81
C LYS A 99 4.95 -4.35 9.32
N HIS A 100 3.73 -3.96 9.02
CA HIS A 100 3.18 -3.92 7.66
C HIS A 100 3.78 -2.77 6.83
N SER A 101 3.97 -1.59 7.42
CA SER A 101 4.64 -0.47 6.77
C SER A 101 6.10 -0.79 6.49
N ASP A 102 6.80 -1.41 7.44
CA ASP A 102 8.20 -1.83 7.28
C ASP A 102 8.31 -2.91 6.19
N THR A 103 7.36 -3.83 6.13
CA THR A 103 7.29 -4.86 5.08
C THR A 103 7.10 -4.24 3.69
N ILE A 104 6.11 -3.35 3.54
CA ILE A 104 5.87 -2.68 2.25
C ILE A 104 7.11 -1.87 1.85
N MET A 105 7.70 -1.11 2.78
CA MET A 105 8.89 -0.31 2.54
C MET A 105 10.08 -1.17 2.11
N PHE A 106 10.29 -2.33 2.73
CA PHE A 106 11.33 -3.28 2.35
C PHE A 106 11.23 -3.64 0.87
N TYR A 107 10.07 -4.08 0.38
CA TYR A 107 9.94 -4.48 -1.04
C TYR A 107 10.09 -3.29 -1.99
N LEU A 108 9.62 -2.09 -1.60
CA LEU A 108 9.84 -0.87 -2.38
C LEU A 108 11.33 -0.54 -2.54
N ASN A 109 12.11 -0.67 -1.45
CA ASN A 109 13.56 -0.48 -1.45
C ASN A 109 14.31 -1.55 -2.27
N HIS A 110 13.71 -2.71 -2.49
CA HIS A 110 14.30 -3.82 -3.24
C HIS A 110 13.75 -3.94 -4.68
N GLY A 111 13.40 -2.79 -5.28
CA GLY A 111 13.11 -2.65 -6.71
C GLY A 111 11.63 -2.61 -7.09
N ALA A 112 10.69 -2.75 -6.13
CA ALA A 112 9.27 -2.63 -6.43
C ALA A 112 8.84 -1.17 -6.68
N PHE A 113 9.56 -0.18 -6.13
CA PHE A 113 9.22 1.24 -6.32
C PHE A 113 9.31 1.67 -7.79
N GLU A 114 10.36 1.24 -8.49
CA GLU A 114 10.62 1.57 -9.90
C GLU A 114 9.52 1.05 -10.84
N ARG A 115 8.68 0.13 -10.37
CA ARG A 115 7.63 -0.53 -11.17
C ARG A 115 6.23 0.00 -10.94
N LEU A 116 6.05 0.81 -9.91
CA LEU A 116 4.77 1.46 -9.68
C LEU A 116 4.41 2.34 -10.88
N ASP A 117 3.15 2.28 -11.30
CA ASP A 117 2.64 3.13 -12.38
C ASP A 117 2.52 4.58 -11.90
N TRP A 118 3.58 5.35 -12.15
CA TRP A 118 3.67 6.77 -11.80
C TRP A 118 3.01 7.71 -12.80
N GLN A 119 2.48 7.20 -13.93
CA GLN A 119 1.86 8.01 -14.98
C GLN A 119 0.35 7.79 -15.07
N GLY A 120 -0.15 6.73 -14.43
CA GLY A 120 -1.56 6.36 -14.43
C GLY A 120 -2.44 7.21 -13.51
N VAL A 121 -3.72 6.85 -13.50
CA VAL A 121 -4.78 7.50 -12.70
C VAL A 121 -4.55 7.32 -11.18
N HIS A 122 -3.69 6.39 -10.79
CA HIS A 122 -3.58 5.89 -9.42
C HIS A 122 -2.32 6.33 -8.66
N VAL A 123 -1.60 7.33 -9.17
CA VAL A 123 -0.42 7.92 -8.51
C VAL A 123 -0.70 8.38 -7.08
N SER A 124 -1.96 8.70 -6.77
CA SER A 124 -2.40 9.11 -5.43
C SER A 124 -2.19 8.03 -4.36
N MET A 125 -2.25 6.74 -4.71
CA MET A 125 -2.20 5.64 -3.73
C MET A 125 -0.81 5.48 -3.11
N PRO A 126 0.29 5.32 -3.87
CA PRO A 126 1.64 5.29 -3.28
C PRO A 126 1.97 6.58 -2.52
N LEU A 127 1.56 7.75 -3.04
CA LEU A 127 1.75 9.03 -2.36
C LEU A 127 1.08 9.07 -0.99
N LYS A 128 -0.15 8.54 -0.89
CA LYS A 128 -0.86 8.47 0.39
C LYS A 128 -0.13 7.55 1.35
N PHE A 129 0.32 6.37 0.91
CA PHE A 129 1.12 5.47 1.75
C PHE A 129 2.38 6.15 2.31
N PHE A 130 3.16 6.83 1.47
CA PHE A 130 4.36 7.52 1.95
C PHE A 130 4.04 8.67 2.91
N LYS A 131 2.97 9.43 2.67
CA LYS A 131 2.52 10.47 3.62
C LYS A 131 2.12 9.88 4.96
N TYR A 132 1.46 8.72 4.96
CA TYR A 132 1.11 8.01 6.19
C TYR A 132 2.34 7.55 6.97
N CYS A 133 3.35 7.04 6.26
CA CYS A 133 4.61 6.66 6.88
C CYS A 133 5.34 7.90 7.43
N ALA A 134 5.62 8.90 6.60
CA ALA A 134 6.48 10.03 6.95
C ALA A 134 5.87 10.99 7.99
N ASN A 135 4.60 11.39 7.79
CA ASN A 135 3.99 12.48 8.55
C ASN A 135 3.03 12.03 9.64
N GLU A 136 2.62 10.76 9.63
CA GLU A 136 1.70 10.15 10.57
C GLU A 136 0.45 10.99 10.86
N PRO A 137 -0.68 10.76 10.17
CA PRO A 137 -1.89 11.55 10.40
C PRO A 137 -2.29 11.60 11.88
N GLU A 138 -2.95 12.68 12.30
CA GLU A 138 -3.26 12.99 13.71
C GLU A 138 -3.78 11.79 14.53
N ARG A 139 -4.62 10.94 13.93
CA ARG A 139 -5.13 9.72 14.57
C ARG A 139 -4.07 8.71 15.01
N MET A 140 -2.89 8.74 14.38
CA MET A 140 -1.71 7.90 14.65
C MET A 140 -0.72 8.58 15.60
N ALA A 141 -0.76 9.90 15.74
CA ALA A 141 0.12 10.64 16.65
C ALA A 141 -0.07 10.21 18.12
N GLN A 142 -1.28 9.77 18.48
CA GLN A 142 -1.62 9.21 19.79
C GLN A 142 -1.22 7.73 19.96
N TRP A 143 -0.71 7.06 18.93
CA TRP A 143 -0.29 5.66 19.05
C TRP A 143 1.04 5.58 19.81
N PRO A 144 1.24 4.53 20.63
CA PRO A 144 2.54 4.21 21.18
C PRO A 144 3.61 4.10 20.08
N GLU A 145 4.84 4.51 20.39
CA GLU A 145 5.95 4.55 19.43
C GLU A 145 6.20 3.21 18.72
N TYR A 146 6.04 2.09 19.42
CA TYR A 146 6.21 0.75 18.86
C TYR A 146 5.07 0.30 17.91
N GLU A 147 3.95 1.03 17.87
CA GLU A 147 2.84 0.81 16.92
C GLU A 147 2.90 1.76 15.73
N ARG A 148 3.74 2.81 15.81
CA ARG A 148 4.01 3.77 14.74
C ARG A 148 5.03 3.21 13.75
N ALA A 149 5.08 3.80 12.56
CA ALA A 149 6.08 3.43 11.55
C ALA A 149 7.50 3.54 12.13
N SER A 150 8.39 2.62 11.76
CA SER A 150 9.77 2.68 12.21
C SER A 150 10.47 3.96 11.73
N GLU A 151 11.52 4.36 12.42
CA GLU A 151 12.33 5.54 12.02
C GLU A 151 12.88 5.35 10.61
N GLU A 152 13.38 4.16 10.28
CA GLU A 152 13.87 3.82 8.94
C GLU A 152 12.77 3.97 7.87
N THR A 153 11.59 3.40 8.12
CA THR A 153 10.44 3.57 7.22
C THR A 153 10.02 5.03 7.07
N ARG A 154 10.10 5.85 8.12
CA ARG A 154 9.83 7.29 8.04
C ARG A 154 10.82 8.02 7.13
N ILE A 155 12.11 7.75 7.32
CA ILE A 155 13.20 8.34 6.52
C ILE A 155 13.05 7.95 5.04
N ASP A 156 12.84 6.66 4.76
CA ASP A 156 12.68 6.18 3.38
C ASP A 156 11.43 6.73 2.72
N ALA A 157 10.31 6.83 3.45
CA ALA A 157 9.10 7.45 2.94
C ALA A 157 9.31 8.92 2.58
N GLN A 158 10.03 9.69 3.42
CA GLN A 158 10.37 11.08 3.11
C GLN A 158 11.25 11.17 1.86
N ARG A 159 12.27 10.30 1.74
CA ARG A 159 13.12 10.21 0.54
C ARG A 159 12.29 9.94 -0.72
N TYR A 160 11.31 9.05 -0.65
CA TYR A 160 10.43 8.78 -1.79
C TYR A 160 9.52 9.97 -2.14
N LEU A 161 8.97 10.67 -1.15
CA LEU A 161 8.20 11.90 -1.38
C LEU A 161 9.05 12.97 -2.06
N ASP A 162 10.28 13.19 -1.60
CA ASP A 162 11.20 14.17 -2.20
C ASP A 162 11.53 13.81 -3.65
N ARG A 163 11.80 12.51 -3.91
CA ARG A 163 12.08 12.00 -5.26
C ARG A 163 10.87 12.16 -6.20
N LEU A 164 9.65 12.04 -5.70
CA LEU A 164 8.43 12.27 -6.47
C LEU A 164 8.21 13.77 -6.75
N ASN A 165 8.37 14.63 -5.74
CA ASN A 165 8.27 16.08 -5.92
C ASN A 165 9.30 16.62 -6.92
N ALA A 166 10.51 16.05 -6.93
CA ALA A 166 11.55 16.42 -7.89
C ALA A 166 11.21 16.06 -9.34
N ARG A 167 10.37 15.04 -9.58
CA ARG A 167 9.90 14.68 -10.93
C ARG A 167 8.88 15.68 -11.49
N ASP A 168 8.06 16.24 -10.60
CA ASP A 168 7.01 17.20 -10.96
C ASP A 168 7.53 18.65 -11.02
N ALA A 169 8.78 18.88 -10.60
CA ALA A 169 9.40 20.20 -10.66
C ALA A 169 9.53 20.62 -12.14
N PRO A 170 9.05 21.82 -12.52
CA PRO A 170 9.25 22.33 -13.86
C PRO A 170 10.74 22.48 -14.13
N GLU A 171 11.24 21.81 -15.16
CA GLU A 171 12.62 21.97 -15.65
C GLU A 171 12.94 23.47 -15.73
N PRO A 172 13.97 23.96 -15.01
CA PRO A 172 14.33 25.37 -15.06
C PRO A 172 14.69 25.69 -16.50
N ASN A 173 13.84 26.51 -17.15
CA ASN A 173 14.03 27.01 -18.50
C ASN A 173 15.51 27.31 -18.72
N THR A 174 16.19 26.46 -19.47
CA THR A 174 17.52 26.75 -19.97
C THR A 174 17.31 27.92 -20.92
N LEU A 175 17.58 29.12 -20.41
CA LEU A 175 17.63 30.34 -21.20
C LEU A 175 18.51 30.03 -22.40
N GLN A 176 17.85 29.88 -23.56
CA GLN A 176 18.52 29.94 -24.85
C GLN A 176 19.26 31.27 -24.86
N ALA A 177 20.57 31.20 -24.64
CA ALA A 177 21.49 32.24 -25.04
C ALA A 177 21.33 32.38 -26.56
N SER A 178 20.45 33.32 -26.94
CA SER A 178 20.20 33.74 -28.30
C SER A 178 21.47 34.38 -28.84
N GLY A 179 22.38 33.54 -29.33
CA GLY A 179 23.51 33.95 -30.15
C GLY A 179 22.99 34.40 -31.51
N SER A 180 22.88 35.71 -31.67
CA SER A 180 22.61 36.40 -32.92
C SER A 180 23.61 35.96 -34.00
N ASN A 181 23.11 35.39 -35.10
CA ASN A 181 23.79 35.50 -36.40
C ASN A 181 22.73 35.71 -37.49
N ALA A 182 22.95 36.77 -38.25
CA ALA A 182 22.10 37.25 -39.33
C ALA A 182 22.06 36.26 -40.51
N ALA A 183 20.87 36.05 -41.06
CA ALA A 183 20.59 35.56 -42.41
C ALA A 183 20.21 36.77 -43.31
N PRO A 184 19.81 36.69 -44.61
CA PRO A 184 19.43 35.52 -45.46
C PRO A 184 19.87 35.74 -46.96
N PRO A 185 19.24 35.23 -48.06
CA PRO A 185 18.05 34.36 -48.25
C PRO A 185 18.30 33.21 -49.29
N SER A 186 17.42 32.29 -49.68
CA SER A 186 15.97 32.22 -49.89
C SER A 186 15.58 30.74 -50.02
N ALA A 187 14.41 30.33 -49.51
CA ALA A 187 13.41 29.50 -50.20
C ALA A 187 12.30 29.08 -49.22
N VAL A 188 11.06 29.44 -49.57
CA VAL A 188 9.77 29.15 -48.95
C VAL A 188 8.93 28.44 -50.04
N PRO A 189 7.79 27.74 -49.81
CA PRO A 189 7.12 27.31 -48.57
C PRO A 189 6.83 25.79 -48.52
N ASN A 190 6.49 25.25 -47.34
CA ASN A 190 5.30 24.39 -47.16
C ASN A 190 5.11 24.01 -45.67
N GLN A 191 4.05 24.55 -45.08
CA GLN A 191 3.37 24.10 -43.87
C GLN A 191 1.87 24.39 -44.10
N PRO A 192 0.90 23.69 -43.46
CA PRO A 192 0.97 23.33 -42.03
C PRO A 192 0.31 22.00 -41.62
N MET A 193 0.72 21.47 -40.46
CA MET A 193 -0.24 21.04 -39.43
C MET A 193 0.40 21.18 -38.04
N SER A 194 -0.23 22.03 -37.23
CA SER A 194 0.15 22.38 -35.86
C SER A 194 -0.64 21.51 -34.88
N ILE A 195 0.05 20.72 -34.07
CA ILE A 195 -0.53 20.02 -32.91
C ILE A 195 -0.31 20.90 -31.68
N ARG A 196 -1.25 21.82 -31.44
CA ARG A 196 -1.53 22.43 -30.13
C ARG A 196 -3.01 22.83 -30.08
N ARG A 197 -3.82 22.04 -29.36
CA ARG A 197 -5.04 22.43 -28.61
C ARG A 197 -5.89 21.18 -28.32
N ILE A 198 -5.67 20.54 -27.17
CA ILE A 198 -6.74 19.78 -26.49
C ILE A 198 -6.64 20.10 -24.98
N ILE A 199 -6.94 21.35 -24.64
CA ILE A 199 -7.68 21.72 -23.43
C ILE A 199 -8.70 22.76 -23.94
N GLU A 200 -9.94 22.67 -23.46
CA GLU A 200 -11.12 23.45 -23.85
C GLU A 200 -12.04 22.82 -24.91
N SER A 201 -12.72 21.72 -24.54
CA SER A 201 -14.08 21.46 -25.05
C SER A 201 -14.94 20.70 -24.05
N LEU A 202 -15.19 21.27 -22.87
CA LEU A 202 -16.37 20.92 -22.08
C LEU A 202 -17.01 22.20 -21.56
N SER A 203 -17.86 22.79 -22.41
CA SER A 203 -18.88 23.72 -21.94
C SER A 203 -20.11 22.98 -21.41
N PRO A 204 -20.89 23.62 -20.53
CA PRO A 204 -21.80 22.96 -19.60
C PRO A 204 -23.24 22.88 -20.11
N ARG A 205 -24.00 21.93 -19.53
CA ARG A 205 -25.47 21.83 -19.37
C ARG A 205 -26.05 20.56 -19.98
N ARG A 206 -26.50 19.66 -19.10
CA ARG A 206 -27.94 19.39 -18.98
C ARG A 206 -28.31 18.79 -17.63
N ARG A 207 -29.04 19.60 -16.86
CA ARG A 207 -29.94 19.18 -15.79
C ARG A 207 -31.04 18.27 -16.37
N ARG A 208 -31.27 17.16 -15.68
CA ARG A 208 -32.55 16.45 -15.43
C ARG A 208 -32.21 15.48 -14.29
N GLY A 209 -32.75 15.55 -13.08
CA GLY A 209 -34.11 15.90 -12.67
C GLY A 209 -34.90 14.62 -12.50
N LEU A 210 -34.83 14.02 -11.30
CA LEU A 210 -35.67 12.95 -10.70
C LEU A 210 -35.17 12.86 -9.23
N SER A 211 -35.71 13.60 -8.27
CA SER A 211 -37.00 13.42 -7.58
C SER A 211 -37.20 12.02 -6.99
N GLY A 212 -36.93 11.91 -5.69
CA GLY A 212 -37.89 11.38 -4.72
C GLY A 212 -37.72 9.92 -4.27
N LEU A 213 -37.47 9.76 -2.96
CA LEU A 213 -37.85 8.69 -2.00
C LEU A 213 -36.71 8.61 -0.96
N ARG A 214 -36.71 9.38 0.14
CA ARG A 214 -37.58 9.32 1.34
C ARG A 214 -37.83 7.90 1.85
N ALA A 215 -37.01 7.48 2.81
CA ALA A 215 -37.42 6.64 3.93
C ALA A 215 -36.49 6.95 5.10
N ASP A 216 -36.99 7.80 5.99
CA ASP A 216 -36.49 8.01 7.34
C ASP A 216 -36.69 6.70 8.11
N HIS A 217 -35.62 6.07 8.59
CA HIS A 217 -35.71 5.13 9.71
C HIS A 217 -34.85 5.64 10.85
N ASN A 218 -35.56 6.33 11.73
CA ASN A 218 -35.21 6.66 13.09
C ASN A 218 -35.11 5.33 13.87
N SER A 219 -33.91 4.94 14.29
CA SER A 219 -33.70 3.85 15.24
C SER A 219 -33.19 4.46 16.53
N GLU A 220 -34.08 4.54 17.52
CA GLU A 220 -33.72 4.83 18.91
C GLU A 220 -32.70 3.81 19.44
N PRO A 221 -31.78 4.25 20.32
CA PRO A 221 -30.85 3.35 20.99
C PRO A 221 -31.58 2.55 22.07
N GLN A 222 -31.63 1.22 21.90
CA GLN A 222 -32.04 0.31 22.96
C GLN A 222 -31.03 0.35 24.10
N SER A 223 -31.56 0.65 25.28
CA SER A 223 -30.94 0.52 26.60
C SER A 223 -30.28 -0.85 26.76
N MET A 224 -28.94 -0.85 26.85
CA MET A 224 -28.17 -2.05 27.14
C MET A 224 -28.07 -2.20 28.67
N VAL A 225 -28.65 -3.29 29.15
CA VAL A 225 -28.69 -3.73 30.53
C VAL A 225 -27.27 -3.94 31.06
N HIS A 226 -26.95 -3.28 32.18
CA HIS A 226 -25.81 -3.60 33.03
C HIS A 226 -26.03 -4.98 33.65
N ILE A 227 -25.35 -6.00 33.15
CA ILE A 227 -25.17 -7.27 33.86
C ILE A 227 -23.78 -7.23 34.48
N SER A 228 -23.75 -7.03 35.79
CA SER A 228 -22.58 -7.28 36.64
C SER A 228 -22.43 -8.79 36.80
N GLU A 229 -21.43 -9.38 36.15
CA GLU A 229 -20.91 -10.69 36.54
C GLU A 229 -19.65 -10.47 37.39
N GLN A 230 -19.86 -10.56 38.70
CA GLN A 230 -18.87 -11.05 39.64
C GLN A 230 -18.55 -12.50 39.26
N ASP A 231 -17.28 -12.80 39.02
CA ASP A 231 -16.79 -14.16 39.19
C ASP A 231 -15.49 -14.14 39.98
N GLU A 232 -15.61 -14.58 41.23
CA GLU A 232 -14.53 -14.90 42.13
C GLU A 232 -13.89 -16.21 41.67
N GLY A 233 -12.72 -16.11 41.05
CA GLY A 233 -11.91 -17.27 40.64
C GLY A 233 -10.64 -17.39 41.49
N ASP A 234 -10.82 -17.78 42.74
CA ASP A 234 -9.75 -18.21 43.66
C ASP A 234 -9.02 -19.44 43.07
N SER A 235 -7.70 -19.35 42.87
CA SER A 235 -6.91 -20.55 42.53
C SER A 235 -5.46 -20.47 43.02
N THR A 236 -5.32 -20.88 44.27
CA THR A 236 -4.32 -21.82 44.81
C THR A 236 -2.90 -21.78 44.21
N ALA A 237 -1.99 -21.20 44.98
CA ALA A 237 -0.55 -21.36 44.87
C ALA A 237 -0.11 -22.81 45.17
N LEU A 238 0.56 -23.44 44.21
CA LEU A 238 1.31 -24.68 44.40
C LEU A 238 2.71 -24.36 44.93
N HIS A 239 2.97 -24.76 46.17
CA HIS A 239 4.26 -24.66 46.85
C HIS A 239 5.09 -25.91 46.51
N LEU A 240 6.15 -25.77 45.72
CA LEU A 240 7.12 -26.83 45.43
C LEU A 240 8.26 -26.76 46.45
N ARG A 241 8.29 -27.72 47.38
CA ARG A 241 9.42 -27.98 48.28
C ARG A 241 10.35 -28.97 47.59
N MET A 242 11.60 -28.56 47.34
CA MET A 242 12.70 -29.45 46.98
C MET A 242 13.41 -29.89 48.27
N THR A 243 13.51 -31.20 48.46
CA THR A 243 14.55 -31.91 49.22
C THR A 243 14.79 -33.23 48.51
#